data_AF-A0A1E5RJN4-F1
#
_entry.id   AF-A0A1E5RJN4-F1
#
_cell.length_a   1.000
_cell.length_b   1.000
_cell.length_c   1.000
_cell.angle_alpha   90.00
_cell.angle_beta   90.00
_cell.angle_gamma   90.00
#
_symmetry.space_group_name_H-M   'P 1'
#
loop_
_entity.id
_entity.type
_entity.pdbx_description
1 polymer ?
#
loop_
_entity_poly.entity_id
_entity_poly.type
_entity_poly.pdbx_seq_one_letter_code
_entity_poly.pdbx_strand_id
1 'polypeptide(L)'
;MELIDENQDFTKSHKRYDKLIAKCENIIETIFKSITSKKLIYLCFPPETVMDFEQELVLMFENIRQNLKGLNKDIVLTGLTESAGLEERLNSLDEVIAIAIHKSEVLKNIVDQEGWESERVQRIMEEEIFDPVLLNMSDFIRNDQYNVLVHSLIPELQKRNDFLKDKVQALEKEALKNIDILSDKSIKINQSIIDNINKYESSSPEYINSVSQLKKAAVSFIENELDFDFPQAQ
;
A
#
# COMPACT_ATOMS: atom_id res chain seq x y z
N MET A 1 -0.19 25.81 -2.57
CA MET A 1 -0.78 24.57 -3.10
C MET A 1 -1.91 24.94 -4.06
N GLU A 2 -1.60 25.58 -5.20
CA GLU A 2 -2.60 26.14 -6.13
C GLU A 2 -2.18 25.96 -7.61
N LEU A 3 -1.75 24.76 -7.97
CA LEU A 3 -1.62 24.34 -9.38
C LEU A 3 -2.18 22.94 -9.62
N ILE A 4 -2.90 22.38 -8.65
CA ILE A 4 -3.49 21.05 -8.76
C ILE A 4 -5.00 21.20 -8.78
N ASP A 5 -5.58 21.11 -9.97
CA ASP A 5 -6.95 20.63 -10.10
C ASP A 5 -6.85 19.10 -10.06
N GLU A 6 -7.04 18.51 -8.87
CA GLU A 6 -6.90 17.06 -8.61
C GLU A 6 -7.91 16.20 -9.40
N ASN A 7 -8.79 16.82 -10.18
CA ASN A 7 -9.87 16.15 -10.92
C ASN A 7 -9.57 15.92 -12.41
N GLN A 8 -8.39 16.30 -12.94
CA GLN A 8 -8.08 16.06 -14.35
C GLN A 8 -7.46 14.67 -14.57
N ASP A 9 -8.26 13.79 -15.19
CA ASP A 9 -7.90 12.42 -15.51
C ASP A 9 -6.96 12.36 -16.73
N PHE A 10 -5.64 12.40 -16.47
CA PHE A 10 -4.60 12.28 -17.50
C PHE A 10 -4.32 10.82 -17.94
N THR A 11 -5.04 9.84 -17.37
CA THR A 11 -4.71 8.40 -17.43
C THR A 11 -4.93 7.70 -18.78
N LYS A 12 -5.38 8.39 -19.84
CA LYS A 12 -5.89 7.73 -21.06
C LYS A 12 -4.98 7.75 -22.29
N SER A 13 -3.73 8.20 -22.20
CA SER A 13 -2.83 8.18 -23.36
C SER A 13 -2.03 6.88 -23.42
N HIS A 14 -2.56 5.85 -24.08
CA HIS A 14 -1.77 4.66 -24.50
C HIS A 14 -0.95 4.90 -25.79
N LYS A 15 -0.78 6.17 -26.19
CA LYS A 15 -0.32 6.54 -27.54
C LYS A 15 1.10 6.08 -27.85
N ARG A 16 2.02 6.10 -26.87
CA ARG A 16 3.41 5.68 -27.11
C ARG A 16 3.58 4.18 -27.18
N TYR A 17 2.87 3.43 -26.33
CA TYR A 17 2.89 1.98 -26.35
C TYR A 17 2.32 1.45 -27.68
N ASP A 18 1.16 1.94 -28.09
CA ASP A 18 0.54 1.57 -29.37
C ASP A 18 1.45 1.88 -30.57
N LYS A 19 2.13 3.03 -30.56
CA LYS A 19 3.09 3.40 -31.60
C LYS A 19 4.31 2.50 -31.63
N LEU A 20 4.80 2.07 -30.46
CA LEU A 20 5.92 1.14 -30.37
C LEU A 20 5.53 -0.22 -30.96
N ILE A 21 4.39 -0.76 -30.55
CA ILE A 21 3.84 -2.01 -31.09
C ILE A 21 3.68 -1.93 -32.61
N ALA A 22 3.02 -0.88 -33.11
CA ALA A 22 2.83 -0.68 -34.55
C ALA A 22 4.16 -0.57 -35.32
N LYS A 23 5.18 0.04 -34.72
CA LYS A 23 6.51 0.15 -35.34
C LYS A 23 7.24 -1.19 -35.37
N CYS A 24 7.15 -1.97 -34.31
CA CYS A 24 7.69 -3.33 -34.26
C CYS A 24 7.00 -4.23 -35.31
N GLU A 25 5.68 -4.19 -35.40
CA GLU A 25 4.91 -4.92 -36.41
C GLU A 25 5.32 -4.53 -37.84
N ASN A 26 5.50 -3.24 -38.11
CA ASN A 26 5.91 -2.75 -39.42
C ASN A 26 7.33 -3.20 -39.80
N ILE A 27 8.27 -3.20 -38.86
CA ILE A 27 9.62 -3.72 -39.08
C ILE A 27 9.57 -5.21 -39.42
N ILE A 28 8.78 -5.99 -38.66
CA ILE A 28 8.59 -7.42 -38.89
C ILE A 28 7.99 -7.69 -40.28
N GLU A 29 6.95 -6.95 -40.68
CA GLU A 29 6.36 -7.08 -42.01
C GLU A 29 7.33 -6.70 -43.12
N THR A 30 8.18 -5.69 -42.90
CA THR A 30 9.23 -5.28 -43.85
C THR A 30 10.26 -6.40 -44.04
N ILE A 31 10.69 -7.03 -42.95
CA ILE A 31 11.62 -8.18 -42.99
C ILE A 31 10.97 -9.33 -43.77
N PHE A 32 9.70 -9.66 -43.49
CA PHE A 32 9.01 -10.73 -44.21
C PHE A 32 8.88 -10.44 -45.70
N LYS A 33 8.54 -9.21 -46.07
CA LYS A 33 8.46 -8.80 -47.48
C LYS A 33 9.80 -8.95 -48.20
N SER A 34 10.92 -8.73 -47.50
CA SER A 34 12.26 -8.91 -48.07
C SER A 34 12.61 -10.39 -48.31
N ILE A 35 12.35 -11.26 -47.33
CA ILE A 35 12.69 -12.70 -47.39
C ILE A 35 11.83 -13.44 -48.41
N THR A 36 10.57 -13.01 -48.58
CA THR A 36 9.61 -13.58 -49.55
C THR A 36 9.69 -12.94 -50.94
N SER A 37 10.71 -12.11 -51.20
CA SER A 37 10.82 -11.46 -52.50
C SER A 37 11.10 -12.49 -53.61
N LYS A 38 10.33 -12.41 -54.70
CA LYS A 38 10.53 -13.28 -55.88
C LYS A 38 12.00 -13.30 -56.33
N LYS A 39 12.66 -12.14 -56.29
CA LYS A 39 14.08 -11.99 -56.65
C LYS A 39 15.00 -12.89 -55.80
N LEU A 40 14.78 -12.98 -54.48
CA LEU A 40 15.54 -13.87 -53.61
C LEU A 40 15.25 -15.34 -53.90
N ILE A 41 13.99 -15.68 -54.15
CA ILE A 41 13.58 -17.06 -54.49
C ILE A 41 14.31 -17.53 -55.76
N TYR A 42 14.28 -16.74 -56.84
CA TYR A 42 14.97 -17.08 -58.09
C TYR A 42 16.51 -17.04 -57.97
N LEU A 43 17.08 -16.41 -56.94
CA LEU A 43 18.52 -16.45 -56.65
C LEU A 43 18.93 -17.67 -55.84
N CYS A 44 18.04 -18.17 -54.98
CA CYS A 44 18.33 -19.26 -54.06
C CYS A 44 17.92 -20.64 -54.60
N PHE A 45 17.01 -20.70 -55.57
CA PHE A 45 16.54 -21.94 -56.17
C PHE A 45 16.85 -21.98 -57.67
N PRO A 46 17.29 -23.14 -58.21
CA PRO A 46 17.47 -23.34 -59.64
C PRO A 46 16.17 -23.07 -60.44
N PRO A 47 16.26 -22.59 -61.68
CA PRO A 47 15.08 -22.29 -62.51
C PRO A 47 14.14 -23.47 -62.69
N GLU A 48 14.68 -24.70 -62.84
CA GLU A 48 13.89 -25.91 -62.98
C GLU A 48 13.07 -26.19 -61.72
N THR A 49 13.66 -25.99 -60.54
CA THR A 49 12.98 -26.15 -59.25
C THR A 49 11.87 -25.12 -59.06
N VAL A 50 12.09 -23.87 -59.48
CA VAL A 50 11.05 -22.84 -59.36
C VAL A 50 9.90 -23.09 -60.32
N MET A 51 10.16 -23.60 -61.52
CA MET A 51 9.11 -23.93 -62.50
C MET A 51 8.28 -25.15 -62.09
N ASP A 52 8.93 -26.20 -61.57
CA ASP A 52 8.27 -27.46 -61.24
C ASP A 52 7.54 -27.41 -59.89
N PHE A 53 7.99 -26.54 -58.97
CA PHE A 53 7.50 -26.48 -57.59
C PHE A 53 7.08 -25.06 -57.14
N GLU A 54 6.64 -24.20 -58.06
CA GLU A 54 6.28 -22.80 -57.75
C GLU A 54 5.26 -22.72 -56.62
N GLN A 55 4.22 -23.56 -56.68
CA GLN A 55 3.15 -23.55 -55.68
C GLN A 55 3.62 -24.06 -54.31
N GLU A 56 4.41 -25.14 -54.25
CA GLU A 56 4.96 -25.61 -52.97
C GLU A 56 5.93 -24.61 -52.35
N LEU A 57 6.74 -23.92 -53.16
CA LEU A 57 7.64 -22.88 -52.68
C LEU A 57 6.84 -21.71 -52.10
N VAL A 58 5.79 -21.24 -52.78
CA VAL A 58 4.91 -20.18 -52.27
C VAL A 58 4.27 -20.59 -50.94
N LEU A 59 3.71 -21.80 -50.86
CA LEU A 59 3.12 -22.35 -49.64
C LEU A 59 4.14 -22.47 -48.50
N MET A 60 5.37 -22.90 -48.81
CA MET A 60 6.45 -23.00 -47.84
C MET A 60 6.81 -21.62 -47.28
N PHE A 61 6.98 -20.62 -48.14
CA PHE A 61 7.30 -19.25 -47.72
C PHE A 61 6.15 -18.60 -46.94
N GLU A 62 4.91 -18.88 -47.31
CA GLU A 62 3.73 -18.41 -46.59
C GLU A 62 3.63 -19.04 -45.19
N ASN A 63 3.89 -20.35 -45.06
CA ASN A 63 3.98 -21.02 -43.77
C ASN A 63 5.12 -20.50 -42.90
N ILE A 64 6.32 -20.29 -43.47
CA ILE A 64 7.46 -19.70 -42.76
C ILE A 64 7.10 -18.30 -42.26
N ARG A 65 6.43 -17.49 -43.09
CA ARG A 65 5.97 -16.15 -42.72
C ARG A 65 4.98 -16.20 -41.55
N GLN A 66 3.98 -17.07 -41.60
CA GLN A 66 2.98 -17.19 -40.53
C GLN A 66 3.61 -17.66 -39.22
N ASN A 67 4.48 -18.67 -39.27
CA ASN A 67 5.16 -19.20 -38.08
C ASN A 67 6.08 -18.16 -37.43
N LEU A 68 6.87 -17.44 -38.23
CA LEU A 68 7.73 -16.39 -37.71
C LEU A 68 6.93 -15.19 -37.19
N LYS A 69 5.78 -14.87 -37.80
CA LYS A 69 4.88 -13.82 -37.31
C LYS A 69 4.28 -14.20 -35.96
N GLY A 70 3.84 -15.44 -35.79
CA GLY A 70 3.34 -15.97 -34.52
C GLY A 70 4.42 -15.93 -33.43
N LEU A 71 5.59 -16.50 -33.71
CA LEU A 71 6.72 -16.53 -32.75
C LEU A 71 7.17 -15.12 -32.34
N ASN A 72 7.28 -14.18 -33.29
CA ASN A 72 7.69 -12.81 -32.97
C ASN A 72 6.62 -12.06 -32.18
N LYS A 73 5.34 -12.29 -32.45
CA LYS A 73 4.27 -11.69 -31.65
C LYS A 73 4.35 -12.17 -30.20
N ASP A 74 4.47 -13.48 -29.99
CA ASP A 74 4.48 -14.07 -28.66
C ASP A 74 5.76 -13.71 -27.88
N ILE A 75 6.93 -13.76 -28.51
CA ILE A 75 8.21 -13.52 -27.84
C ILE A 75 8.48 -12.02 -27.65
N VAL A 76 8.26 -11.20 -28.69
CA VAL A 76 8.68 -9.80 -28.70
C VAL A 76 7.59 -8.86 -28.22
N LEU A 77 6.34 -9.08 -28.63
CA LEU A 77 5.25 -8.14 -28.33
C LEU A 77 4.49 -8.49 -27.05
N THR A 78 4.55 -9.74 -26.60
CA THR A 78 3.91 -10.18 -25.35
C THR A 78 4.99 -10.45 -24.29
N GLY A 79 5.97 -11.29 -24.59
CA GLY A 79 6.99 -11.68 -23.61
C GLY A 79 7.89 -10.54 -23.10
N LEU A 80 8.45 -9.71 -23.98
CA LEU A 80 9.38 -8.64 -23.61
C LEU A 80 8.71 -7.38 -23.04
N THR A 81 7.51 -7.05 -23.52
CA THR A 81 6.74 -5.87 -23.09
C THR A 81 6.11 -6.09 -21.73
N GLU A 82 5.52 -7.27 -21.48
CA GLU A 82 4.90 -7.63 -20.20
C GLU A 82 5.96 -7.86 -19.12
N SER A 83 7.04 -8.57 -19.42
CA SER A 83 8.10 -8.85 -18.42
C SER A 83 8.85 -7.60 -17.96
N ALA A 84 8.95 -6.57 -18.79
CA ALA A 84 9.60 -5.32 -18.47
C ALA A 84 8.64 -4.26 -17.88
N GLY A 85 7.33 -4.55 -17.82
CA GLY A 85 6.31 -3.55 -17.47
C GLY A 85 6.36 -2.33 -18.39
N LEU A 86 6.69 -2.54 -19.67
CA LEU A 86 7.02 -1.45 -20.59
C LEU A 86 5.79 -0.59 -20.91
N GLU A 87 4.63 -1.23 -20.99
CA GLU A 87 3.34 -0.56 -21.17
C GLU A 87 3.09 0.44 -20.04
N GLU A 88 3.19 -0.01 -18.78
CA GLU A 88 3.01 0.83 -17.60
C GLU A 88 3.98 2.01 -17.60
N ARG A 89 5.28 1.75 -17.84
CA ARG A 89 6.31 2.81 -17.88
C ARG A 89 6.08 3.85 -18.97
N LEU A 90 5.66 3.42 -20.16
CA LEU A 90 5.37 4.34 -21.28
C LEU A 90 4.10 5.14 -21.02
N ASN A 91 3.09 4.54 -20.39
CA ASN A 91 1.88 5.24 -19.98
C ASN A 91 2.20 6.29 -18.90
N SER A 92 3.00 5.95 -17.88
CA SER A 92 3.45 6.91 -16.87
C SER A 92 4.26 8.05 -17.51
N LEU A 93 5.06 7.77 -18.53
CA LEU A 93 5.81 8.80 -19.25
C LEU A 93 4.89 9.72 -20.08
N ASP A 94 3.81 9.18 -20.67
CA ASP A 94 2.78 9.97 -21.36
C ASP A 94 2.09 10.92 -20.37
N GLU A 95 1.74 10.41 -19.18
CA GLU A 95 1.12 11.19 -18.11
C GLU A 95 2.03 12.31 -17.60
N VAL A 96 3.28 12.01 -17.26
CA VAL A 96 4.26 13.03 -16.81
C VAL A 96 4.43 14.13 -17.86
N ILE A 97 4.46 13.78 -19.15
CA ILE A 97 4.58 14.76 -20.22
C ILE A 97 3.30 15.58 -20.38
N ALA A 98 2.11 14.97 -20.26
CA ALA A 98 0.85 15.70 -20.27
C ALA A 98 0.77 16.73 -19.13
N ILE A 99 1.14 16.31 -17.91
CA ILE A 99 1.21 17.19 -16.74
C ILE A 99 2.20 18.33 -16.98
N ALA A 100 3.39 18.05 -17.50
CA ALA A 100 4.39 19.07 -17.78
C ALA A 100 3.94 20.09 -18.83
N ILE A 101 3.27 19.63 -19.91
CA ILE A 101 2.69 20.50 -20.94
C ILE A 101 1.61 21.40 -20.31
N HIS A 102 0.70 20.81 -19.54
CA HIS A 102 -0.38 21.56 -18.90
C HIS A 102 0.17 22.62 -17.94
N LYS A 103 1.13 22.25 -17.07
CA LYS A 103 1.80 23.20 -16.17
C LYS A 103 2.50 24.33 -16.93
N SER A 104 3.15 24.01 -18.04
CA SER A 104 3.78 25.02 -18.91
C SER A 104 2.75 25.98 -19.50
N GLU A 105 1.59 25.49 -19.93
CA GLU A 105 0.48 26.35 -20.40
C GLU A 105 -0.09 27.23 -19.28
N VAL A 106 -0.26 26.69 -18.07
CA VAL A 106 -0.73 27.48 -16.91
C VAL A 106 0.28 28.56 -16.55
N LEU A 107 1.57 28.22 -16.45
CA LEU A 107 2.63 29.19 -16.20
C LEU A 107 2.64 30.29 -17.27
N LYS A 108 2.53 29.91 -18.54
CA LYS A 108 2.44 30.86 -19.65
C LYS A 108 1.27 31.82 -19.48
N ASN A 109 0.08 31.31 -19.12
CA ASN A 109 -1.09 32.16 -18.88
C ASN A 109 -0.89 33.14 -17.73
N ILE A 110 -0.23 32.72 -16.64
CA ILE A 110 0.08 33.58 -15.49
C ILE A 110 1.08 34.66 -15.91
N VAL A 111 2.14 34.28 -16.62
CA VAL A 111 3.15 35.21 -17.15
C VAL A 111 2.53 36.22 -18.11
N ASP A 112 1.65 35.79 -19.01
CA ASP A 112 0.98 36.68 -19.97
C ASP A 112 0.05 37.70 -19.27
N GLN A 113 -0.47 37.38 -18.08
CA GLN A 113 -1.34 38.26 -17.30
C GLN A 113 -0.58 39.17 -16.32
N GLU A 114 0.43 38.65 -15.64
CA GLU A 114 1.09 39.31 -14.51
C GLU A 114 2.52 39.79 -14.83
N GLY A 115 3.12 39.30 -15.92
CA GLY A 115 4.51 39.54 -16.29
C GLY A 115 5.51 38.68 -15.52
N TRP A 116 6.72 38.54 -16.08
CA TRP A 116 7.80 37.73 -15.48
C TRP A 116 8.30 38.25 -14.12
N GLU A 117 8.08 39.54 -13.83
CA GLU A 117 8.52 40.19 -12.60
C GLU A 117 7.52 40.03 -11.44
N SER A 118 6.39 39.36 -11.67
CA SER A 118 5.39 39.15 -10.60
C SER A 118 5.94 38.23 -9.49
N GLU A 119 5.65 38.56 -8.23
CA GLU A 119 6.04 37.75 -7.07
C GLU A 119 5.44 36.33 -7.12
N ARG A 120 4.33 36.15 -7.84
CA ARG A 120 3.71 34.84 -8.04
C ARG A 120 4.49 34.02 -9.07
N VAL A 121 4.87 34.63 -10.20
CA VAL A 121 5.70 33.96 -11.22
C VAL A 121 7.07 33.62 -10.63
N GLN A 122 7.72 34.53 -9.92
CA GLN A 122 9.02 34.27 -9.28
C GLN A 122 8.95 33.10 -8.29
N ARG A 123 7.90 33.02 -7.46
CA ARG A 123 7.70 31.86 -6.57
C ARG A 123 7.51 30.56 -7.33
N ILE A 124 6.75 30.55 -8.44
CA ILE A 124 6.59 29.33 -9.26
C ILE A 124 7.92 28.92 -9.88
N MET A 125 8.72 29.88 -10.34
CA MET A 125 10.06 29.61 -10.88
C MET A 125 11.00 29.03 -9.82
N GLU A 126 10.93 29.51 -8.58
CA GLU A 126 11.76 29.04 -7.47
C GLU A 126 11.30 27.69 -6.88
N GLU A 127 9.99 27.45 -6.81
CA GLU A 127 9.41 26.26 -6.17
C GLU A 127 9.21 25.08 -7.15
N GLU A 128 8.97 25.35 -8.44
CA GLU A 128 8.57 24.32 -9.41
C GLU A 128 9.53 24.13 -10.60
N ILE A 129 10.43 25.07 -10.90
CA ILE A 129 11.39 24.94 -12.00
C ILE A 129 12.74 24.49 -11.46
N PHE A 130 13.17 23.31 -11.94
CA PHE A 130 14.39 22.65 -11.49
C PHE A 130 15.50 22.73 -12.53
N ASP A 131 16.74 22.97 -12.09
CA ASP A 131 17.93 22.77 -12.90
C ASP A 131 18.51 21.36 -12.65
N PRO A 132 18.50 20.46 -13.65
CA PRO A 132 19.01 19.10 -13.48
C PRO A 132 20.51 19.02 -13.19
N VAL A 133 21.28 20.09 -13.42
CA VAL A 133 22.73 20.14 -13.12
C VAL A 133 22.99 20.43 -11.64
N LEU A 134 22.01 21.01 -10.92
CA LEU A 134 22.13 21.35 -9.50
C LEU A 134 21.67 20.22 -8.57
N LEU A 135 21.26 19.07 -9.12
CA LEU A 135 20.80 17.92 -8.36
C LEU A 135 21.93 17.26 -7.58
N ASN A 136 21.78 17.24 -6.26
CA ASN A 136 22.55 16.37 -5.38
C ASN A 136 21.76 15.10 -5.06
N MET A 137 22.46 14.01 -4.74
CA MET A 137 21.83 12.76 -4.28
C MET A 137 20.91 12.98 -3.07
N SER A 138 21.17 14.00 -2.24
CA SER A 138 20.31 14.44 -1.14
C SER A 138 18.93 14.93 -1.56
N ASP A 139 18.79 15.48 -2.77
CA ASP A 139 17.51 16.01 -3.28
C ASP A 139 16.60 14.88 -3.78
N PHE A 140 17.20 13.74 -4.13
CA PHE A 140 16.52 12.47 -4.44
C PHE A 140 16.27 11.61 -3.20
N ILE A 141 16.89 11.94 -2.06
CA ILE A 141 16.37 11.51 -0.75
C ILE A 141 15.12 12.36 -0.51
N ARG A 142 14.12 12.15 -1.36
CA ARG A 142 12.81 12.76 -1.20
C ARG A 142 12.24 12.27 0.11
N ASN A 143 11.60 13.21 0.78
CA ASN A 143 10.70 13.09 1.93
C ASN A 143 9.49 12.16 1.67
N ASP A 144 9.62 11.15 0.82
CA ASP A 144 8.57 10.20 0.42
C ASP A 144 8.31 9.16 1.53
N GLN A 145 9.23 9.02 2.49
CA GLN A 145 8.89 8.39 3.75
C GLN A 145 7.83 9.22 4.50
N TYR A 146 7.88 10.56 4.48
CA TYR A 146 6.92 11.39 5.20
C TYR A 146 5.51 11.36 4.58
N ASN A 147 5.35 11.39 3.26
CA ASN A 147 3.99 11.38 2.65
C ASN A 147 3.30 10.01 2.75
N VAL A 148 4.03 8.89 2.62
CA VAL A 148 3.46 7.55 2.87
C VAL A 148 3.19 7.33 4.37
N LEU A 149 4.07 7.83 5.25
CA LEU A 149 3.85 7.85 6.70
C LEU A 149 2.61 8.67 7.08
N VAL A 150 2.44 9.87 6.52
CA VAL A 150 1.38 10.81 6.92
C VAL A 150 0.01 10.45 6.33
N HIS A 151 -0.07 9.99 5.08
CA HIS A 151 -1.36 9.68 4.46
C HIS A 151 -1.80 8.22 4.57
N SER A 152 -0.89 7.26 4.77
CA SER A 152 -1.27 5.85 4.96
C SER A 152 -1.02 5.34 6.39
N LEU A 153 0.14 5.63 6.98
CA LEU A 153 0.49 5.10 8.30
C LEU A 153 -0.21 5.84 9.44
N ILE A 154 -0.31 7.18 9.41
CA ILE A 154 -0.99 7.95 10.48
C ILE A 154 -2.47 7.56 10.62
N PRO A 155 -3.28 7.47 9.55
CA PRO A 155 -4.67 7.03 9.67
C PRO A 155 -4.79 5.58 10.17
N GLU A 156 -3.92 4.67 9.74
CA GLU A 156 -3.92 3.28 10.24
C GLU A 156 -3.44 3.19 11.70
N LEU A 157 -2.47 4.01 12.11
CA LEU A 157 -2.05 4.12 13.51
C LEU A 157 -3.14 4.75 14.37
N GLN A 158 -3.88 5.73 13.87
CA GLN A 158 -5.05 6.32 14.53
C GLN A 158 -6.16 5.28 14.70
N LYS A 159 -6.54 4.56 13.64
CA LYS A 159 -7.50 3.45 13.73
C LYS A 159 -7.07 2.38 14.72
N ARG A 160 -5.78 2.01 14.71
CA ARG A 160 -5.23 0.99 15.63
C ARG A 160 -5.20 1.50 17.06
N ASN A 161 -4.92 2.79 17.27
CA ASN A 161 -4.97 3.43 18.59
C ASN A 161 -6.40 3.51 19.13
N ASP A 162 -7.37 3.87 18.28
CA ASP A 162 -8.79 3.91 18.67
C ASP A 162 -9.30 2.50 19.00
N PHE A 163 -8.94 1.50 18.19
CA PHE A 163 -9.24 0.10 18.50
C PHE A 163 -8.61 -0.37 19.82
N LEU A 164 -7.35 0.01 20.08
CA LEU A 164 -6.68 -0.32 21.34
C LEU A 164 -7.33 0.38 22.53
N LYS A 165 -7.74 1.64 22.39
CA LYS A 165 -8.50 2.36 23.43
C LYS A 165 -9.83 1.68 23.73
N ASP A 166 -10.59 1.29 22.72
CA ASP A 166 -11.86 0.57 22.90
C ASP A 166 -11.64 -0.78 23.61
N LYS A 167 -10.58 -1.51 23.23
CA LYS A 167 -10.17 -2.76 23.88
C LYS A 167 -9.77 -2.55 25.33
N VAL A 168 -8.98 -1.52 25.63
CA VAL A 168 -8.55 -1.18 26.99
C VAL A 168 -9.75 -0.81 27.84
N GLN A 169 -10.65 0.06 27.35
CA GLN A 169 -11.87 0.43 28.07
C GLN A 169 -12.78 -0.78 28.33
N ALA A 170 -12.91 -1.70 27.37
CA ALA A 170 -13.66 -2.94 27.57
C ALA A 170 -13.05 -3.82 28.67
N LEU A 171 -11.71 -3.96 28.66
CA LEU A 171 -10.98 -4.71 29.68
C LEU A 171 -11.05 -4.03 31.06
N GLU A 172 -10.96 -2.71 31.14
CA GLU A 172 -11.11 -1.94 32.38
C GLU A 172 -12.52 -2.13 32.96
N LYS A 173 -13.56 -2.08 32.11
CA LYS A 173 -14.94 -2.33 32.54
C LYS A 173 -15.15 -3.77 33.03
N GLU A 174 -14.54 -4.74 32.35
CA GLU A 174 -14.56 -6.14 32.78
C GLU A 174 -13.80 -6.35 34.10
N ALA A 175 -12.64 -5.70 34.25
CA ALA A 175 -11.86 -5.75 35.48
C ALA A 175 -12.62 -5.15 36.67
N LEU A 176 -13.25 -3.98 36.49
CA LEU A 176 -14.12 -3.37 37.51
C LEU A 176 -15.27 -4.31 37.90
N LYS A 177 -15.94 -4.92 36.92
CA LYS A 177 -17.00 -5.89 37.18
C LYS A 177 -16.47 -7.12 37.96
N ASN A 178 -15.28 -7.60 37.63
CA ASN A 178 -14.66 -8.71 38.33
C ASN A 178 -14.26 -8.34 39.77
N ILE A 179 -13.77 -7.11 39.97
CA ILE A 179 -13.48 -6.55 41.30
C ILE A 179 -14.77 -6.48 42.13
N ASP A 180 -15.87 -5.99 41.56
CA ASP A 180 -17.17 -5.94 42.24
C ASP A 180 -17.63 -7.35 42.66
N ILE A 181 -17.50 -8.33 41.75
CA ILE A 181 -17.84 -9.73 42.05
C ILE A 181 -16.95 -10.30 43.18
N LEU A 182 -15.65 -9.98 43.17
CA LEU A 182 -14.73 -10.42 44.22
C LEU A 182 -15.03 -9.76 45.56
N SER A 183 -15.36 -8.46 45.54
CA SER A 183 -15.78 -7.71 46.73
C SER A 183 -17.06 -8.29 47.33
N ASP A 184 -18.09 -8.54 46.51
CA ASP A 184 -19.34 -9.17 46.93
C ASP A 184 -19.11 -10.57 47.53
N LYS A 185 -18.21 -11.36 46.92
CA LYS A 185 -17.84 -12.68 47.44
C LYS A 185 -17.09 -12.57 48.76
N SER A 186 -16.17 -11.62 48.89
CA SER A 186 -15.44 -11.35 50.13
C SER A 186 -16.38 -10.99 51.27
N ILE A 187 -17.33 -10.08 51.02
CA ILE A 187 -18.36 -9.70 52.00
C ILE A 187 -19.18 -10.93 52.43
N LYS A 188 -19.61 -11.78 51.48
CA LYS A 188 -20.37 -13.00 51.79
C LYS A 188 -19.57 -14.01 52.61
N ILE A 189 -18.28 -14.19 52.29
CA ILE A 189 -17.39 -15.08 53.05
C ILE A 189 -17.21 -14.55 54.47
N ASN A 190 -16.91 -13.25 54.62
CA ASN A 190 -16.75 -12.61 55.92
C ASN A 190 -18.02 -12.73 56.76
N GLN A 191 -19.19 -12.49 56.16
CA GLN A 191 -20.47 -12.68 56.85
C GLN A 191 -20.68 -14.13 57.28
N SER A 192 -20.38 -15.10 56.41
CA SER A 192 -20.49 -16.52 56.75
C SER A 192 -19.54 -16.95 57.87
N ILE A 193 -18.30 -16.42 57.90
CA ILE A 193 -17.36 -16.66 58.99
C ILE A 193 -17.91 -16.10 60.30
N ILE A 194 -18.41 -14.86 60.30
CA ILE A 194 -19.01 -14.22 61.48
C ILE A 194 -20.22 -15.04 61.97
N ASP A 195 -21.12 -15.43 61.07
CA ASP A 195 -22.31 -16.22 61.40
C ASP A 195 -21.92 -17.58 62.01
N ASN A 196 -20.89 -18.25 61.46
CA ASN A 196 -20.38 -19.49 62.00
C ASN A 196 -19.72 -19.29 63.38
N ILE A 197 -18.89 -18.26 63.57
CA ILE A 197 -18.31 -17.93 64.87
C ILE A 197 -19.42 -17.70 65.91
N ASN A 198 -20.42 -16.88 65.58
CA ASN A 198 -21.56 -16.61 66.46
C ASN A 198 -22.34 -17.88 66.80
N LYS A 199 -22.50 -18.79 65.84
CA LYS A 199 -23.13 -20.11 66.06
C LYS A 199 -22.30 -21.00 66.99
N TYR A 200 -20.98 -20.99 66.88
CA TYR A 200 -20.08 -21.72 67.79
C TYR A 200 -20.08 -21.10 69.21
N GLU A 201 -20.06 -19.77 69.33
CA GLU A 201 -20.12 -19.07 70.62
C GLU A 201 -21.43 -19.33 71.37
N SER A 202 -22.55 -19.40 70.64
CA SER A 202 -23.87 -19.71 71.23
C SER A 202 -24.06 -21.19 71.62
N SER A 203 -23.15 -22.07 71.19
CA SER A 203 -23.27 -23.53 71.41
C SER A 203 -22.44 -24.06 72.60
N SER A 204 -21.53 -23.29 73.20
CA SER A 204 -20.75 -23.74 74.37
C SER A 204 -20.11 -22.58 75.18
N PRO A 205 -20.45 -22.41 76.47
CA PRO A 205 -19.85 -21.37 77.34
C PRO A 205 -18.37 -21.59 77.68
N GLU A 206 -17.83 -22.78 77.45
CA GLU A 206 -16.49 -23.17 77.92
C GLU A 206 -15.35 -22.76 76.96
N TYR A 207 -15.66 -22.29 75.75
CA TYR A 207 -14.67 -21.95 74.70
C TYR A 207 -14.58 -20.45 74.35
N ILE A 208 -15.26 -19.56 75.09
CA ILE A 208 -15.32 -18.11 74.82
C ILE A 208 -13.91 -17.46 74.74
N ASN A 209 -12.97 -17.92 75.56
CA ASN A 209 -11.62 -17.35 75.60
C ASN A 209 -10.78 -17.72 74.37
N SER A 210 -10.92 -18.96 73.88
CA SER A 210 -10.23 -19.46 72.69
C SER A 210 -10.79 -18.85 71.41
N VAL A 211 -12.11 -18.62 71.36
CA VAL A 211 -12.78 -17.97 70.22
C VAL A 211 -12.41 -16.49 70.12
N SER A 212 -12.26 -15.79 71.25
CA SER A 212 -11.79 -14.39 71.28
C SER A 212 -10.38 -14.22 70.71
N GLN A 213 -9.49 -15.18 70.98
CA GLN A 213 -8.14 -15.19 70.40
C GLN A 213 -8.18 -15.48 68.89
N LEU A 214 -9.02 -16.43 68.46
CA LEU A 214 -9.20 -16.78 67.05
C LEU A 214 -9.79 -15.61 66.25
N LYS A 215 -10.73 -14.84 66.86
CA LYS A 215 -11.28 -13.61 66.30
C LYS A 215 -10.20 -12.54 66.10
N LYS A 216 -9.32 -12.31 67.09
CA LYS A 216 -8.20 -11.36 66.95
C LYS A 216 -7.23 -11.76 65.86
N ALA A 217 -6.91 -13.05 65.74
CA ALA A 217 -6.02 -13.55 64.69
C ALA A 217 -6.65 -13.42 63.29
N ALA A 218 -7.95 -13.72 63.15
CA ALA A 218 -8.66 -13.59 61.88
C ALA A 218 -8.81 -12.13 61.43
N VAL A 219 -9.13 -11.21 62.35
CA VAL A 219 -9.20 -9.77 62.04
C VAL A 219 -7.82 -9.24 61.63
N SER A 220 -6.76 -9.61 62.36
CA SER A 220 -5.39 -9.22 62.01
C SER A 220 -4.93 -9.77 60.64
N PHE A 221 -5.33 -10.98 60.27
CA PHE A 221 -5.03 -11.55 58.96
C PHE A 221 -5.78 -10.80 57.84
N ILE A 222 -7.04 -10.43 58.06
CA ILE A 222 -7.82 -9.65 57.09
C ILE A 222 -7.23 -8.25 56.90
N GLU A 223 -6.81 -7.58 57.98
CA GLU A 223 -6.24 -6.23 57.91
C GLU A 223 -4.83 -6.20 57.29
N ASN A 224 -4.03 -7.27 57.42
CA ASN A 224 -2.63 -7.26 56.95
C ASN A 224 -2.39 -7.98 55.61
N GLU A 225 -3.20 -8.97 55.24
CA GLU A 225 -2.98 -9.78 54.02
C GLU A 225 -4.03 -9.57 52.92
N LEU A 226 -5.17 -8.96 53.24
CA LEU A 226 -6.25 -8.67 52.27
C LEU A 226 -6.40 -7.16 51.98
N ASP A 227 -5.55 -6.31 52.52
CA ASP A 227 -5.51 -4.88 52.19
C ASP A 227 -4.87 -4.72 50.81
N PHE A 228 -5.71 -4.59 49.79
CA PHE A 228 -5.25 -4.20 48.46
C PHE A 228 -4.96 -2.70 48.50
N ASP A 229 -3.71 -2.33 48.68
CA ASP A 229 -3.23 -0.96 48.47
C ASP A 229 -3.72 -0.47 47.09
N PHE A 230 -4.73 0.40 47.08
CA PHE A 230 -5.18 1.08 45.88
C PHE A 230 -4.23 2.27 45.64
N PRO A 231 -3.45 2.30 44.55
CA PRO A 231 -2.81 3.53 44.14
C PRO A 231 -3.92 4.53 43.79
N GLN A 232 -3.96 5.67 44.48
CA GLN A 232 -4.77 6.79 44.03
C GLN A 232 -4.32 7.17 42.61
N ALA A 233 -5.24 7.09 41.66
CA ALA A 233 -5.00 7.47 40.28
C ALA A 233 -4.50 8.93 40.22
N GLN A 234 -3.30 9.12 39.68
CA GLN A 234 -2.86 10.37 39.04
C GLN A 234 -3.05 10.25 37.54
#